data_AF-A0A0Q5NZ56-F1
#
_entry.id   AF-A0A0Q5NZ56-F1
#
_cell.length_a   1.000
_cell.length_b   1.000
_cell.length_c   1.000
_cell.angle_alpha   90.00
_cell.angle_beta   90.00
_cell.angle_gamma   90.00
#
_symmetry.space_group_name_H-M   'P 1'
#
loop_
_entity.id
_entity.type
_entity.pdbx_description
1 polymer ?
#
loop_
_entity_poly.entity_id
_entity_poly.type
_entity_poly.pdbx_seq_one_letter_code
_entity_poly.pdbx_strand_id
1 'polypeptide(L)'
;MEDSLTWQEVIHRISEESSTRPRDIAVNLNRMMQKYGIVTSLRQAHLFGQIAAETGRWRTMVEGGNDEYFRKYEPLTDQGVKLGNFERGDGKRYKGRGLIQLTGRDSYTKYGNFRGCNFIGDDNAALLQVDGYATCDASGYYWPSKQKYTFDKNKKLLPSGELGINYWADIGSSMQNAAEVTKRINPALNHFYVRWQCFNHAMYVLGDAADILADFDTIEENN
;
A
#
# COMPACT_ATOMS: atom_id res chain seq x y z
N MET A 1 -20.80 6.41 -20.15
CA MET A 1 -19.44 6.65 -20.68
C MET A 1 -18.52 6.20 -19.57
N GLU A 2 -17.68 5.20 -19.84
CA GLU A 2 -16.53 4.89 -18.99
C GLU A 2 -15.61 6.11 -19.01
N ASP A 3 -15.38 6.71 -17.85
CA ASP A 3 -14.45 7.83 -17.75
C ASP A 3 -13.03 7.24 -17.66
N SER A 4 -12.28 7.35 -18.76
CA SER A 4 -10.86 6.99 -18.75
C SER A 4 -10.10 7.86 -17.74
N LEU A 5 -9.23 7.28 -16.92
CA LEU A 5 -8.37 8.03 -16.00
C LEU A 5 -7.43 8.96 -16.79
N THR A 6 -7.73 10.27 -16.79
CA THR A 6 -6.90 11.26 -17.49
C THR A 6 -5.69 11.66 -16.66
N TRP A 7 -4.63 12.15 -17.32
CA TRP A 7 -3.47 12.72 -16.63
C TRP A 7 -3.84 13.92 -15.76
N GLN A 8 -4.80 14.74 -16.19
CA GLN A 8 -5.33 15.86 -15.43
C GLN A 8 -5.95 15.38 -14.11
N GLU A 9 -6.75 14.31 -14.16
CA GLU A 9 -7.34 13.72 -12.97
C GLU A 9 -6.27 13.10 -12.05
N VAL A 10 -5.25 12.43 -12.59
CA VAL A 10 -4.12 11.94 -11.78
C VAL A 10 -3.41 13.10 -11.07
N ILE A 11 -3.10 14.19 -11.80
CA ILE A 11 -2.46 15.38 -11.22
C ILE A 11 -3.32 15.94 -10.10
N HIS A 12 -4.61 16.16 -10.34
CA HIS A 12 -5.55 16.64 -9.33
C HIS A 12 -5.54 15.74 -8.08
N ARG A 13 -5.63 14.41 -8.25
CA ARG A 13 -5.63 13.43 -7.14
C ARG A 13 -4.35 13.46 -6.29
N ILE A 14 -3.19 13.76 -6.87
CA ILE A 14 -1.89 13.75 -6.16
C ILE A 14 -1.44 15.13 -5.69
N SER A 15 -2.04 16.22 -6.18
CA SER A 15 -1.72 17.60 -5.76
C SER A 15 -2.69 18.16 -4.73
N GLU A 16 -3.98 17.87 -4.85
CA GLU A 16 -5.02 18.49 -4.02
C GLU A 16 -5.44 17.61 -2.84
N GLU A 17 -5.76 18.27 -1.73
CA GLU A 17 -6.30 17.60 -0.54
C GLU A 17 -7.78 17.25 -0.70
N SER A 18 -8.18 16.15 -0.08
CA SER A 18 -9.57 15.73 0.09
C SER A 18 -9.76 15.08 1.46
N SER A 19 -10.99 14.69 1.78
CA SER A 19 -11.26 13.92 3.01
C SER A 19 -10.57 12.55 3.04
N THR A 20 -10.08 12.05 1.90
CA THR A 20 -9.49 10.72 1.74
C THR A 20 -8.05 10.74 1.25
N ARG A 21 -7.47 11.93 1.00
CA ARG A 21 -6.11 12.10 0.45
C ARG A 21 -5.50 13.41 0.97
N PRO A 22 -4.26 13.40 1.43
CA PRO A 22 -3.55 14.65 1.70
C PRO A 22 -3.01 15.25 0.40
N ARG A 23 -2.70 16.55 0.44
CA ARG A 23 -1.98 17.27 -0.62
C ARG A 23 -0.53 16.80 -0.79
N ASP A 24 0.09 17.22 -1.89
CA ASP A 24 1.53 17.09 -2.14
C ASP A 24 2.07 15.65 -2.14
N ILE A 25 1.26 14.68 -2.59
CA ILE A 25 1.63 13.25 -2.65
C ILE A 25 2.80 13.03 -3.59
N ALA A 26 2.84 13.68 -4.76
CA ALA A 26 3.89 13.45 -5.75
C ALA A 26 5.29 13.70 -5.17
N VAL A 27 5.46 14.82 -4.46
CA VAL A 27 6.74 15.20 -3.83
C VAL A 27 7.10 14.23 -2.71
N ASN A 28 6.14 13.86 -1.87
CA ASN A 28 6.38 12.97 -0.74
C ASN A 28 6.58 11.51 -1.15
N LEU A 29 5.96 11.06 -2.24
CA LEU A 29 6.20 9.76 -2.86
C LEU A 29 7.65 9.66 -3.35
N ASN A 30 8.16 10.70 -4.03
CA ASN A 30 9.55 10.74 -4.47
C ASN A 30 10.53 10.66 -3.29
N ARG A 31 10.28 11.42 -2.21
CA ARG A 31 11.07 11.36 -0.97
C ARG A 31 11.02 9.97 -0.34
N MET A 32 9.84 9.36 -0.26
CA MET A 32 9.64 8.02 0.26
C MET A 32 10.43 7.00 -0.56
N MET A 33 10.32 7.03 -1.90
CA MET A 33 11.03 6.10 -2.77
C MET A 33 12.55 6.18 -2.58
N GLN A 34 13.11 7.39 -2.48
CA GLN A 34 14.53 7.59 -2.18
C GLN A 34 14.91 7.03 -0.81
N LYS A 35 14.16 7.41 0.24
CA LYS A 35 14.43 7.01 1.63
C LYS A 35 14.46 5.49 1.82
N TYR A 36 13.56 4.76 1.15
CA TYR A 36 13.41 3.31 1.30
C TYR A 36 14.05 2.50 0.16
N GLY A 37 14.88 3.15 -0.67
CA GLY A 37 15.65 2.47 -1.72
C GLY A 37 14.81 1.95 -2.89
N ILE A 38 13.61 2.49 -3.13
CA ILE A 38 12.74 2.15 -4.26
C ILE A 38 13.15 3.01 -5.47
N VAL A 39 14.40 2.88 -5.91
CA VAL A 39 15.04 3.83 -6.84
C VAL A 39 15.24 3.31 -8.25
N THR A 40 15.30 1.99 -8.44
CA THR A 40 15.37 1.38 -9.77
C THR A 40 14.01 1.39 -10.45
N SER A 41 13.95 1.52 -11.77
CA SER A 41 12.70 1.43 -12.54
C SER A 41 11.87 0.20 -12.21
N LEU A 42 12.51 -0.95 -12.02
CA LEU A 42 11.84 -2.20 -11.66
C LEU A 42 11.13 -2.13 -10.29
N ARG A 43 11.83 -1.69 -9.24
CA ARG A 43 11.24 -1.46 -7.91
C ARG A 43 10.10 -0.44 -7.95
N GLN A 44 10.27 0.64 -8.71
CA GLN A 44 9.24 1.67 -8.86
C GLN A 44 8.01 1.13 -9.57
N ALA A 45 8.17 0.36 -10.65
CA ALA A 45 7.06 -0.27 -11.34
C ALA A 45 6.31 -1.25 -10.43
N HIS A 46 7.03 -2.06 -9.65
CA HIS A 46 6.43 -2.92 -8.62
C HIS A 46 5.63 -2.11 -7.62
N LEU A 47 6.16 -0.99 -7.12
CA LEU A 47 5.44 -0.09 -6.23
C LEU A 47 4.17 0.48 -6.88
N PHE A 48 4.26 1.03 -8.09
CA PHE A 48 3.11 1.63 -8.78
C PHE A 48 1.99 0.64 -9.07
N GLY A 49 2.33 -0.60 -9.42
CA GLY A 49 1.34 -1.69 -9.56
C GLY A 49 0.54 -1.90 -8.27
N GLN A 50 1.22 -1.88 -7.12
CA GLN A 50 0.57 -2.07 -5.82
C GLN A 50 -0.27 -0.84 -5.43
N ILE A 51 0.30 0.37 -5.51
CA ILE A 51 -0.41 1.61 -5.16
C ILE A 51 -1.70 1.74 -5.96
N ALA A 52 -1.69 1.41 -7.26
CA ALA A 52 -2.87 1.50 -8.09
C ALA A 52 -4.04 0.65 -7.57
N ALA A 53 -3.78 -0.56 -7.08
CA ALA A 53 -4.82 -1.39 -6.49
C ALA A 53 -5.21 -0.95 -5.08
N GLU A 54 -4.24 -0.59 -4.23
CA GLU A 54 -4.50 -0.20 -2.83
C GLU A 54 -5.24 1.12 -2.69
N THR A 55 -5.03 2.04 -3.63
CA THR A 55 -5.62 3.39 -3.58
C THR A 55 -6.80 3.55 -4.55
N GLY A 56 -7.10 2.51 -5.34
CA GLY A 56 -8.02 2.63 -6.47
C GLY A 56 -7.54 3.67 -7.48
N ARG A 57 -6.27 3.63 -7.89
CA ARG A 57 -5.63 4.56 -8.84
C ARG A 57 -5.67 6.00 -8.34
N TRP A 58 -5.10 6.20 -7.15
CA TRP A 58 -5.01 7.49 -6.45
C TRP A 58 -6.35 8.05 -5.96
N ARG A 59 -7.45 7.27 -5.94
CA ARG A 59 -8.76 7.75 -5.49
C ARG A 59 -8.83 7.95 -3.97
N THR A 60 -8.30 7.02 -3.19
CA THR A 60 -8.36 7.09 -1.73
C THR A 60 -7.07 6.55 -1.09
N MET A 61 -6.66 7.17 0.01
CA MET A 61 -5.57 6.70 0.88
C MET A 61 -6.08 6.39 2.28
N VAL A 62 -7.40 6.28 2.43
CA VAL A 62 -8.09 5.99 3.67
C VAL A 62 -9.10 4.89 3.39
N GLU A 63 -9.09 3.85 4.22
CA GLU A 63 -10.09 2.80 4.15
C GLU A 63 -11.49 3.41 4.37
N GLY A 64 -12.38 3.16 3.40
CA GLY A 64 -13.78 3.56 3.46
C GLY A 64 -14.58 2.63 4.36
N GLY A 65 -15.65 3.14 4.97
CA GLY A 65 -16.55 2.36 5.82
C GLY A 65 -17.29 3.24 6.82
N ASN A 66 -18.46 2.77 7.24
CA ASN A 66 -19.20 3.36 8.37
C ASN A 66 -18.74 2.72 9.71
N ASP A 67 -19.32 3.18 10.81
CA ASP A 67 -18.96 2.68 12.14
C ASP A 67 -19.24 1.19 12.30
N GLU A 68 -20.30 0.67 11.64
CA GLU A 68 -20.62 -0.75 11.62
C GLU A 68 -19.52 -1.57 10.94
N TYR A 69 -19.06 -1.13 9.78
CA TYR A 69 -18.00 -1.78 9.01
C TYR A 69 -16.71 -1.92 9.83
N PHE A 70 -16.34 -0.87 10.59
CA PHE A 70 -15.13 -0.90 11.41
C PHE A 70 -15.27 -1.71 12.70
N ARG A 71 -16.47 -2.19 13.07
CA ARG A 71 -16.63 -3.14 14.19
C ARG A 71 -15.84 -4.43 13.98
N LYS A 72 -15.61 -4.85 12.74
CA LYS A 72 -14.76 -6.01 12.42
C LYS A 72 -13.31 -5.84 12.93
N TYR A 73 -12.87 -4.61 13.22
CA TYR A 73 -11.54 -4.31 13.74
C TYR A 73 -11.55 -3.97 15.24
N GLU A 74 -12.71 -3.92 15.89
CA GLU A 74 -12.79 -3.65 17.32
C GLU A 74 -12.11 -4.76 18.16
N PRO A 75 -11.74 -4.46 19.42
CA PRO A 75 -11.17 -5.46 20.32
C PRO A 75 -12.03 -6.72 20.41
N LEU A 76 -11.39 -7.85 20.74
CA LEU A 76 -12.01 -9.17 20.91
C LEU A 76 -12.58 -9.81 19.64
N THR A 77 -12.59 -9.11 18.50
CA THR A 77 -12.83 -9.73 17.19
C THR A 77 -11.56 -10.44 16.70
N ASP A 78 -11.70 -11.50 15.90
CA ASP A 78 -10.55 -12.23 15.34
C ASP A 78 -9.57 -11.31 14.61
N GLN A 79 -10.10 -10.31 13.90
CA GLN A 79 -9.29 -9.37 13.15
C GLN A 79 -8.75 -8.24 14.04
N GLY A 80 -9.52 -7.72 15.00
CA GLY A 80 -9.02 -6.77 15.99
C GLY A 80 -7.86 -7.32 16.81
N VAL A 81 -7.93 -8.59 17.23
CA VAL A 81 -6.84 -9.28 17.93
C VAL A 81 -5.58 -9.34 17.06
N LYS A 82 -5.70 -9.70 15.77
CA LYS A 82 -4.56 -9.71 14.83
C LYS A 82 -3.97 -8.32 14.57
N LEU A 83 -4.79 -7.28 14.70
CA LEU A 83 -4.40 -5.88 14.52
C LEU A 83 -3.83 -5.24 15.80
N GLY A 84 -3.80 -5.97 16.92
CA GLY A 84 -3.37 -5.46 18.22
C GLY A 84 -4.32 -4.44 18.84
N ASN A 85 -5.58 -4.41 18.38
CA ASN A 85 -6.58 -3.49 18.89
C ASN A 85 -7.12 -4.02 20.23
N PHE A 86 -7.07 -3.18 21.26
CA PHE A 86 -7.45 -3.58 22.62
C PHE A 86 -8.36 -2.55 23.33
N GLU A 87 -8.48 -1.33 22.82
CA GLU A 87 -9.41 -0.32 23.35
C GLU A 87 -10.62 -0.17 22.44
N ARG A 88 -11.79 0.10 23.05
CA ARG A 88 -12.99 0.42 22.28
C ARG A 88 -12.73 1.65 21.39
N GLY A 89 -13.14 1.58 20.14
CA GLY A 89 -12.91 2.60 19.12
C GLY A 89 -11.62 2.40 18.31
N ASP A 90 -10.75 1.46 18.70
CA ASP A 90 -9.52 1.16 17.96
C ASP A 90 -9.77 0.75 16.52
N GLY A 91 -10.89 0.07 16.25
CA GLY A 91 -11.20 -0.41 14.91
C GLY A 91 -11.29 0.73 13.90
N LYS A 92 -11.99 1.81 14.27
CA LYS A 92 -12.11 3.02 13.45
C LYS A 92 -10.87 3.92 13.56
N ARG A 93 -10.32 4.07 14.77
CA ARG A 93 -9.15 4.92 15.03
C ARG A 93 -7.94 4.49 14.21
N TYR A 94 -7.66 3.20 14.16
CA TYR A 94 -6.53 2.60 13.43
C TYR A 94 -6.95 1.87 12.15
N LYS A 95 -7.95 2.39 11.45
CA LYS A 95 -8.31 1.94 10.09
C LYS A 95 -7.17 2.10 9.08
N GLY A 96 -7.28 1.47 7.92
CA GLY A 96 -6.29 1.57 6.85
C GLY A 96 -6.04 3.02 6.42
N ARG A 97 -4.77 3.42 6.40
CA ARG A 97 -4.31 4.71 5.87
C ARG A 97 -3.00 4.57 5.09
N GLY A 98 -2.75 5.49 4.17
CA GLY A 98 -1.56 5.48 3.33
C GLY A 98 -1.76 4.81 1.98
N LEU A 99 -0.70 4.84 1.18
CA LEU A 99 -0.64 4.28 -0.18
C LEU A 99 -0.78 2.75 -0.21
N ILE A 100 -0.54 2.08 0.91
CA ILE A 100 -0.57 0.61 1.06
C ILE A 100 -1.32 0.16 2.33
N GLN A 101 -2.19 1.03 2.87
CA GLN A 101 -3.13 0.71 3.94
C GLN A 101 -2.48 0.14 5.22
N LEU A 102 -1.72 0.97 5.95
CA LEU A 102 -1.29 0.64 7.32
C LEU A 102 -2.52 0.57 8.24
N THR A 103 -2.74 -0.58 8.89
CA THR A 103 -3.96 -0.86 9.69
C THR A 103 -3.61 -1.48 11.03
N GLY A 104 -4.37 -1.12 12.07
CA GLY A 104 -4.28 -1.69 13.41
C GLY A 104 -3.33 -0.94 14.35
N ARG A 105 -3.69 -0.89 15.64
CA ARG A 105 -2.91 -0.23 16.69
C ARG A 105 -1.46 -0.70 16.71
N ASP A 106 -1.22 -2.00 16.54
CA ASP A 106 0.13 -2.58 16.52
C ASP A 106 0.97 -1.96 15.40
N SER A 107 0.39 -1.81 14.21
CA SER A 107 1.10 -1.27 13.04
C SER A 107 1.41 0.21 13.23
N TYR A 108 0.46 0.99 13.74
CA TYR A 108 0.66 2.42 14.06
C TYR A 108 1.72 2.60 15.15
N THR A 109 1.69 1.75 16.19
CA THR A 109 2.69 1.76 17.27
C THR A 109 4.08 1.45 16.75
N LYS A 110 4.24 0.40 15.94
CA LYS A 110 5.54 0.00 15.36
C LYS A 110 6.10 1.09 14.44
N TYR A 111 5.25 1.68 13.60
CA TYR A 111 5.66 2.79 12.75
C TYR A 111 6.08 4.02 13.57
N GLY A 112 5.30 4.38 14.60
CA GLY A 112 5.66 5.48 15.49
C GLY A 112 6.99 5.27 16.21
N ASN A 113 7.23 4.08 16.74
CA ASN A 113 8.51 3.72 17.35
C ASN A 113 9.68 3.82 16.35
N PHE A 114 9.49 3.35 15.11
CA PHE A 114 10.49 3.48 14.04
C PHE A 114 10.79 4.95 13.70
N ARG A 115 9.77 5.82 13.73
CA ARG A 115 9.94 7.25 13.44
C ARG A 115 10.39 8.09 14.61
N GLY A 116 10.29 7.59 15.84
CA GLY A 116 10.42 8.39 17.05
C GLY A 116 9.28 9.40 17.21
N CYS A 117 8.10 9.10 16.66
CA CYS A 117 6.91 9.96 16.70
C CYS A 117 5.71 9.20 17.26
N ASN A 118 4.76 9.90 17.88
CA ASN A 118 3.53 9.29 18.38
C ASN A 118 2.44 9.28 17.30
N PHE A 119 1.94 8.08 16.95
CA PHE A 119 0.78 7.89 16.06
C PHE A 119 -0.42 7.24 16.78
N ILE A 120 -0.41 7.27 18.12
CA ILE A 120 -1.46 6.70 18.99
C ILE A 120 -2.36 7.82 19.50
N GLY A 121 -3.67 7.56 19.49
CA GLY A 121 -4.73 8.55 19.73
C GLY A 121 -5.35 9.08 18.44
N ASP A 122 -6.52 9.70 18.56
CA ASP A 122 -7.34 10.10 17.40
C ASP A 122 -6.64 11.11 16.48
N ASP A 123 -6.13 12.22 17.05
CA ASP A 123 -5.44 13.27 16.28
C ASP A 123 -4.14 12.77 15.64
N ASN A 124 -3.37 11.98 16.38
CA ASN A 124 -2.09 11.45 15.92
C ASN A 124 -2.28 10.38 14.83
N ALA A 125 -3.28 9.50 14.97
CA ALA A 125 -3.57 8.52 13.93
C ALA A 125 -4.07 9.18 12.63
N ALA A 126 -4.75 10.33 12.73
CA ALA A 126 -5.21 11.10 11.58
C ALA A 126 -4.06 11.70 10.75
N LEU A 127 -2.85 11.85 11.30
CA LEU A 127 -1.68 12.34 10.55
C LEU A 127 -1.39 11.49 9.30
N LEU A 128 -1.63 10.18 9.33
CA LEU A 128 -1.44 9.32 8.15
C LEU A 128 -2.47 9.56 7.03
N GLN A 129 -3.47 10.41 7.28
CA GLN A 129 -4.51 10.80 6.32
C GLN A 129 -4.36 12.26 5.88
N VAL A 130 -3.88 13.16 6.77
CA VAL A 130 -3.84 14.61 6.50
C VAL A 130 -2.44 15.15 6.18
N ASP A 131 -1.37 14.42 6.54
CA ASP A 131 0.00 14.83 6.25
C ASP A 131 0.61 13.97 5.15
N GLY A 132 0.85 14.57 3.98
CA GLY A 132 1.36 13.86 2.80
C GLY A 132 2.71 13.18 3.04
N TYR A 133 3.57 13.78 3.89
CA TYR A 133 4.82 13.15 4.29
C TYR A 133 4.55 11.87 5.10
N ALA A 134 3.75 11.94 6.18
CA ALA A 134 3.46 10.79 7.03
C ALA A 134 2.72 9.67 6.28
N THR A 135 1.78 10.02 5.39
CA THR A 135 1.06 9.09 4.51
C THR A 135 2.03 8.29 3.63
N CYS A 136 2.95 8.97 2.93
CA CYS A 136 3.95 8.32 2.11
C CYS A 136 4.99 7.58 2.97
N ASP A 137 5.50 8.19 4.03
CA ASP A 137 6.56 7.62 4.86
C ASP A 137 6.14 6.34 5.58
N ALA A 138 4.90 6.28 6.09
CA ALA A 138 4.31 5.07 6.67
C ALA A 138 4.18 3.95 5.63
N SER A 139 3.82 4.33 4.40
CA SER A 139 3.72 3.41 3.27
C SER A 139 5.10 2.87 2.87
N GLY A 140 6.10 3.73 2.84
CA GLY A 140 7.47 3.34 2.56
C GLY A 140 8.07 2.45 3.65
N TYR A 141 7.79 2.71 4.93
CA TYR A 141 8.25 1.91 6.07
C TYR A 141 7.82 0.43 6.00
N TYR A 142 6.63 0.17 5.48
CA TYR A 142 6.15 -1.19 5.28
C TYR A 142 7.05 -1.98 4.32
N TRP A 143 7.60 -1.31 3.32
CA TRP A 143 8.37 -1.93 2.24
C TRP A 143 9.60 -2.71 2.76
N PRO A 144 10.49 -2.14 3.59
CA PRO A 144 11.58 -2.90 4.19
C PRO A 144 11.15 -3.73 5.41
N SER A 145 10.02 -3.44 6.07
CA SER A 145 9.62 -4.15 7.30
C SER A 145 8.88 -5.46 7.07
N LYS A 146 8.49 -5.78 5.82
CA LYS A 146 7.75 -7.01 5.52
C LYS A 146 8.60 -8.23 5.28
N GLN A 147 8.22 -9.29 5.97
CA GLN A 147 8.77 -10.64 5.86
C GLN A 147 7.68 -11.58 5.34
N LYS A 148 8.05 -12.51 4.43
CA LYS A 148 7.16 -13.62 4.06
C LYS A 148 7.15 -14.67 5.16
N TYR A 149 5.98 -15.23 5.44
CA TYR A 149 5.80 -16.32 6.40
C TYR A 149 5.14 -17.52 5.74
N THR A 150 5.53 -18.71 6.18
CA THR A 150 4.93 -20.00 5.79
C THR A 150 4.62 -20.81 7.03
N PHE A 151 3.67 -21.74 6.91
CA PHE A 151 3.41 -22.70 7.97
C PHE A 151 4.38 -23.88 7.89
N ASP A 152 4.93 -24.28 9.03
CA ASP A 152 5.63 -25.56 9.14
C ASP A 152 4.63 -26.73 9.21
N LYS A 153 5.17 -27.96 9.28
CA LYS A 153 4.39 -29.19 9.43
C LYS A 153 3.47 -29.20 10.68
N ASN A 154 3.73 -28.34 11.66
CA ASN A 154 2.97 -28.21 12.91
C ASN A 154 2.02 -27.00 12.89
N LYS A 155 1.79 -26.36 11.72
CA LYS A 155 0.98 -25.14 11.57
C LYS A 155 1.53 -23.94 12.36
N LYS A 156 2.83 -23.91 12.65
CA LYS A 156 3.50 -22.72 13.19
C LYS A 156 3.94 -21.81 12.06
N LEU A 157 3.70 -20.50 12.18
CA LEU A 157 4.23 -19.50 11.26
C LEU A 157 5.74 -19.37 11.45
N LEU A 158 6.49 -19.54 10.35
CA LEU A 158 7.93 -19.33 10.28
C LEU A 158 8.25 -18.30 9.21
N PRO A 159 9.21 -17.39 9.45
CA PRO A 159 9.78 -16.57 8.38
C PRO A 159 10.30 -17.45 7.25
N SER A 160 10.04 -17.05 6.01
CA SER A 160 10.45 -17.73 4.78
C SER A 160 10.87 -16.71 3.74
N GLY A 161 11.99 -16.95 3.06
CA GLY A 161 12.60 -16.00 2.12
C GLY A 161 13.15 -14.73 2.78
N GLU A 162 13.57 -13.75 1.98
CA GLU A 162 14.22 -12.55 2.50
C GLU A 162 13.24 -11.50 3.03
N LEU A 163 13.76 -10.71 3.97
CA LEU A 163 13.10 -9.53 4.52
C LEU A 163 13.11 -8.38 3.52
N GLY A 164 11.98 -7.70 3.39
CA GLY A 164 11.82 -6.52 2.57
C GLY A 164 11.29 -6.82 1.18
N ILE A 165 10.34 -6.01 0.73
CA ILE A 165 9.71 -6.13 -0.59
C ILE A 165 10.69 -5.81 -1.71
N ASN A 166 11.69 -4.94 -1.46
CA ASN A 166 12.75 -4.64 -2.43
C ASN A 166 13.45 -5.90 -2.95
N TYR A 167 13.80 -6.85 -2.06
CA TYR A 167 14.40 -8.11 -2.49
C TYR A 167 13.53 -8.83 -3.53
N TRP A 168 12.24 -8.94 -3.26
CA TRP A 168 11.31 -9.64 -4.15
C TRP A 168 11.08 -8.89 -5.46
N ALA A 169 11.09 -7.55 -5.41
CA ALA A 169 11.02 -6.70 -6.58
C ALA A 169 12.26 -6.83 -7.47
N ASP A 170 13.44 -7.03 -6.87
CA ASP A 170 14.71 -7.18 -7.59
C ASP A 170 14.84 -8.51 -8.34
N ILE A 171 14.02 -9.52 -8.00
CA ILE A 171 14.09 -10.84 -8.67
C ILE A 171 13.78 -10.72 -10.16
N GLY A 172 12.84 -9.84 -10.54
CA GLY A 172 12.53 -9.64 -11.95
C GLY A 172 11.16 -9.03 -12.23
N SER A 173 10.85 -8.96 -13.52
CA SER A 173 9.65 -8.32 -14.08
C SER A 173 8.60 -9.30 -14.59
N SER A 174 8.77 -10.62 -14.43
CA SER A 174 7.76 -11.58 -14.87
C SER A 174 6.48 -11.49 -14.04
N MET A 175 5.36 -11.97 -14.59
CA MET A 175 4.09 -12.06 -13.85
C MET A 175 4.24 -12.86 -12.55
N GLN A 176 5.07 -13.91 -12.54
CA GLN A 176 5.38 -14.68 -11.33
C GLN A 176 6.12 -13.83 -10.29
N ASN A 177 7.05 -12.97 -10.70
CA ASN A 177 7.75 -12.06 -9.80
C ASN A 177 6.80 -10.99 -9.23
N ALA A 178 5.94 -10.41 -10.06
CA ALA A 178 4.92 -9.45 -9.62
C ALA A 178 3.90 -10.09 -8.65
N ALA A 179 3.52 -11.36 -8.87
CA ALA A 179 2.66 -12.10 -7.96
C ALA A 179 3.37 -12.34 -6.62
N GLU A 180 4.66 -12.65 -6.64
CA GLU A 180 5.47 -12.74 -5.44
C GLU A 180 5.47 -11.39 -4.70
N VAL A 181 5.81 -10.26 -5.32
CA VAL A 181 5.70 -8.93 -4.68
C VAL A 181 4.30 -8.68 -4.10
N THR A 182 3.24 -8.99 -4.85
CA THR A 182 1.86 -8.81 -4.39
C THR A 182 1.56 -9.60 -3.12
N LYS A 183 2.03 -10.85 -2.99
CA LYS A 183 1.80 -11.67 -1.78
C LYS A 183 2.39 -11.06 -0.50
N ARG A 184 3.30 -10.09 -0.59
CA ARG A 184 3.87 -9.39 0.58
C ARG A 184 2.98 -8.26 1.10
N ILE A 185 2.04 -7.81 0.27
CA ILE A 185 1.10 -6.73 0.57
C ILE A 185 -0.30 -7.32 0.76
N ASN A 186 -0.69 -8.19 -0.18
CA ASN A 186 -1.94 -8.92 -0.20
C ASN A 186 -1.69 -10.42 -0.46
N PRO A 187 -1.54 -11.24 0.61
CA PRO A 187 -1.24 -12.66 0.50
C PRO A 187 -2.24 -13.47 -0.35
N ALA A 188 -3.49 -13.01 -0.44
CA ALA A 188 -4.55 -13.67 -1.20
C ALA A 188 -4.55 -13.32 -2.71
N LEU A 189 -3.66 -12.42 -3.16
CA LEU A 189 -3.60 -11.95 -4.55
C LEU A 189 -4.88 -11.26 -5.06
N ASN A 190 -5.74 -10.76 -4.17
CA ASN A 190 -6.90 -9.97 -4.61
C ASN A 190 -6.46 -8.77 -5.47
N HIS A 191 -7.18 -8.54 -6.56
CA HIS A 191 -6.89 -7.50 -7.57
C HIS A 191 -5.52 -7.65 -8.26
N PHE A 192 -4.92 -8.85 -8.29
CA PHE A 192 -3.61 -9.06 -8.92
C PHE A 192 -3.57 -8.64 -10.39
N TYR A 193 -4.63 -8.88 -11.16
CA TYR A 193 -4.70 -8.44 -12.55
C TYR A 193 -4.49 -6.92 -12.70
N VAL A 194 -5.17 -6.09 -11.88
CA VAL A 194 -4.97 -4.64 -11.90
C VAL A 194 -3.55 -4.25 -11.50
N ARG A 195 -2.97 -4.93 -10.50
CA ARG A 195 -1.58 -4.68 -10.07
C ARG A 195 -0.59 -5.01 -11.19
N TRP A 196 -0.81 -6.10 -11.90
CA TRP A 196 0.02 -6.55 -13.02
C TRP A 196 -0.04 -5.56 -14.19
N GLN A 197 -1.23 -5.14 -14.61
CA GLN A 197 -1.37 -4.18 -15.70
C GLN A 197 -0.77 -2.81 -15.35
N CYS A 198 -0.93 -2.33 -14.11
CA CYS A 198 -0.29 -1.09 -13.66
C CYS A 198 1.23 -1.21 -13.52
N PHE A 199 1.75 -2.39 -13.13
CA PHE A 199 3.17 -2.68 -13.17
C PHE A 199 3.71 -2.57 -14.61
N ASN A 200 3.04 -3.18 -15.59
CA ASN A 200 3.43 -3.11 -16.99
C ASN A 200 3.41 -1.67 -17.51
N HIS A 201 2.34 -0.90 -17.23
CA HIS A 201 2.27 0.54 -17.54
C HIS A 201 3.49 1.29 -17.01
N ALA A 202 3.84 1.08 -15.75
CA ALA A 202 5.00 1.74 -15.14
C ALA A 202 6.32 1.29 -15.76
N MET A 203 6.46 0.04 -16.18
CA MET A 203 7.65 -0.45 -16.88
C MET A 203 7.86 0.22 -18.25
N TYR A 204 6.79 0.55 -19.00
CA TYR A 204 6.93 1.32 -20.25
C TYR A 204 7.36 2.76 -20.02
N VAL A 205 6.93 3.38 -18.92
CA VAL A 205 7.22 4.79 -18.62
C VAL A 205 8.61 4.94 -17.99
N LEU A 206 8.98 4.04 -17.09
CA LEU A 206 10.17 4.17 -16.24
C LEU A 206 11.34 3.31 -16.70
N GLY A 207 11.09 2.25 -17.47
CA GLY A 207 12.10 1.28 -17.90
C GLY A 207 12.29 1.26 -19.42
N ASP A 208 13.18 0.39 -19.88
CA ASP A 208 13.49 0.21 -21.31
C ASP A 208 12.55 -0.80 -22.01
N ALA A 209 11.33 -0.98 -21.50
CA ALA A 209 10.37 -1.90 -22.12
C ALA A 209 9.95 -1.35 -23.49
N ALA A 210 10.49 -1.95 -24.56
CA ALA A 210 10.25 -1.51 -25.94
C ALA A 210 9.05 -2.20 -26.59
N ASP A 211 8.70 -3.41 -26.14
CA ASP A 211 7.63 -4.23 -26.71
C ASP A 211 6.41 -4.25 -25.80
N ILE A 212 5.25 -3.91 -26.36
CA ILE A 212 3.97 -4.06 -25.66
C ILE A 212 3.70 -5.56 -25.50
N LEU A 213 3.68 -6.07 -24.26
CA LEU A 213 3.36 -7.46 -23.96
C LEU A 213 1.98 -7.82 -24.53
N ALA A 214 1.84 -9.05 -25.04
CA ALA A 214 0.59 -9.50 -25.68
C ALA A 214 -0.61 -9.54 -24.71
N ASP A 215 -0.37 -9.57 -23.40
CA ASP A 215 -1.36 -9.52 -22.32
C ASP A 215 -1.53 -8.12 -21.72
N PHE A 216 -1.00 -7.07 -22.37
CA PHE A 216 -1.17 -5.69 -21.94
C PHE A 216 -2.58 -5.19 -22.24
N ASP A 217 -3.30 -4.80 -21.19
CA ASP A 217 -4.65 -4.27 -21.28
C ASP A 217 -4.72 -2.87 -20.65
N THR A 218 -5.43 -1.96 -21.34
CA THR A 218 -5.80 -0.67 -20.76
C THR A 218 -6.74 -0.90 -19.58
N ILE A 219 -6.37 -0.35 -18.42
CA ILE A 219 -7.21 -0.49 -17.23
C ILE A 219 -8.23 0.65 -17.19
N GLU A 220 -9.49 0.32 -17.41
CA GLU A 220 -10.60 1.27 -17.32
C GLU A 220 -10.94 1.60 -15.85
N GLU A 221 -11.44 2.82 -15.60
CA GLU A 221 -11.99 3.16 -14.30
C GLU A 221 -13.42 2.65 -14.21
N ASN A 222 -13.63 1.54 -13.51
CA ASN A 222 -14.98 1.19 -13.06
C ASN A 222 -15.34 2.11 -11.89
N ASN A 223 -16.49 2.77 -12.00
CA ASN A 223 -17.12 3.59 -10.96
C ASN A 223 -17.46 2.75 -9.72
#